data_AF-A0A2E9F3Y7-F1
#
_entry.id   AF-A0A2E9F3Y7-F1
#
_cell.length_a   1.000
_cell.length_b   1.000
_cell.length_c   1.000
_cell.angle_alpha   90.00
_cell.angle_beta   90.00
_cell.angle_gamma   90.00
#
_symmetry.space_group_name_H-M   'P 1'
#
loop_
_entity.id
_entity.type
_entity.pdbx_description
1 polymer ?
#
loop_
_entity_poly.entity_id
_entity_poly.type
_entity_poly.pdbx_seq_one_letter_code
_entity_poly.pdbx_strand_id
1 'polypeptide(L)'
;MDVIKDWYHKHPLARLIVVDVFARIKPRGSKRNSGTLYDDEYLILEELQKFAIQQQLGVLIVHHTRKSTNPDNIFDEISGSTAMQGAPDTLMIFKREADQGKLFIQGRDVDEQTLAFEGDESTGLWTLLGKAKDIETSNERKEIMEVFRSYDELLSPKKIADILGKSVSSVSKMLYVLSKKQDAPLKKFEYGKYQLATFGGKSGKSGKSGKTGKSGKTYDYMPSDLDNSYHSYRC
;
A
#
# COMPACT_ATOMS: atom_id res chain seq x y z
N MET A 1 22.01 0.69 -25.63
CA MET A 1 21.32 2.00 -25.50
C MET A 1 20.68 2.48 -26.80
N ASP A 2 21.27 2.18 -27.97
CA ASP A 2 20.76 2.64 -29.27
C ASP A 2 19.30 2.29 -29.53
N VAL A 3 18.86 1.08 -29.19
CA VAL A 3 17.45 0.66 -29.34
C VAL A 3 16.47 1.58 -28.60
N ILE A 4 16.81 2.01 -27.38
CA ILE A 4 15.97 2.90 -26.57
C ILE A 4 15.93 4.31 -27.19
N LYS A 5 17.10 4.81 -27.64
CA LYS A 5 17.22 6.11 -28.30
C LYS A 5 16.43 6.14 -29.61
N ASP A 6 16.59 5.12 -30.45
CA ASP A 6 15.85 4.97 -31.71
C ASP A 6 14.34 4.87 -31.49
N TRP A 7 13.92 4.12 -30.47
CA TRP A 7 12.50 4.02 -30.12
C TRP A 7 11.95 5.39 -29.71
N TYR A 8 12.65 6.13 -28.86
CA TYR A 8 12.23 7.47 -28.44
C TYR A 8 12.12 8.44 -29.62
N HIS A 9 13.10 8.45 -30.54
CA HIS A 9 13.05 9.30 -31.73
C HIS A 9 11.85 8.99 -32.65
N LYS A 10 11.38 7.74 -32.67
CA LYS A 10 10.17 7.33 -33.40
C LYS A 10 8.87 7.68 -32.65
N HIS A 11 8.94 7.97 -31.36
CA HIS A 11 7.79 8.24 -30.49
C HIS A 11 8.00 9.54 -29.69
N PRO A 12 8.03 10.71 -30.35
CA PRO A 12 8.40 11.99 -29.71
C PRO A 12 7.41 12.47 -28.64
N LEU A 13 6.21 11.89 -28.58
CA LEU A 13 5.21 12.18 -27.54
C LEU A 13 5.30 11.25 -26.33
N ALA A 14 6.12 10.21 -26.38
CA ALA A 14 6.28 9.29 -25.27
C ALA A 14 6.83 10.03 -24.04
N ARG A 15 6.26 9.73 -22.87
CA ARG A 15 6.70 10.27 -21.57
C ARG A 15 7.18 9.19 -20.60
N LEU A 16 6.98 7.93 -20.95
CA LEU A 16 7.36 6.77 -20.16
C LEU A 16 7.90 5.67 -21.07
N ILE A 17 9.03 5.09 -20.68
CA ILE A 17 9.59 3.87 -21.28
C ILE A 17 9.61 2.80 -20.20
N VAL A 18 9.06 1.62 -20.50
CA VAL A 18 9.09 0.46 -19.61
C VAL A 18 10.01 -0.61 -20.20
N VAL A 19 11.00 -1.03 -19.42
CA VAL A 19 11.94 -2.10 -19.78
C VAL A 19 11.62 -3.32 -18.92
N ASP A 20 11.00 -4.32 -19.52
CA ASP A 20 10.61 -5.56 -18.84
C ASP A 20 11.25 -6.79 -19.52
N VAL A 21 12.23 -7.48 -18.94
CA VAL A 21 13.00 -7.23 -17.71
C VAL A 21 14.40 -6.70 -18.02
N PHE A 22 15.06 -6.03 -17.07
CA PHE A 22 16.43 -5.48 -17.22
C PHE A 22 17.44 -6.47 -17.81
N ALA A 23 17.33 -7.75 -17.44
CA ALA A 23 18.20 -8.82 -17.96
C ALA A 23 18.20 -8.95 -19.49
N ARG A 24 17.16 -8.48 -20.18
CA ARG A 24 17.05 -8.52 -21.64
C ARG A 24 17.92 -7.50 -22.36
N ILE A 25 18.27 -6.39 -21.71
CA ILE A 25 19.07 -5.31 -22.31
C ILE A 25 20.56 -5.39 -21.95
N LYS A 26 20.95 -6.41 -21.18
CA LYS A 26 22.36 -6.67 -20.84
C LYS A 26 23.12 -7.13 -22.10
N PRO A 27 24.32 -6.59 -22.37
CA PRO A 27 25.17 -7.10 -23.43
C PRO A 27 25.39 -8.60 -23.29
N ARG A 28 25.13 -9.36 -24.36
CA ARG A 28 25.37 -10.81 -24.36
C ARG A 28 26.86 -11.07 -24.53
N GLY A 29 27.56 -11.21 -23.41
CA GLY A 29 28.82 -11.94 -23.32
C GLY A 29 30.04 -11.13 -22.88
N SER A 30 30.65 -11.56 -21.77
CA SER A 30 31.95 -12.24 -21.82
C SER A 30 32.05 -13.15 -20.60
N LYS A 31 32.75 -14.28 -20.71
CA LYS A 31 33.19 -15.06 -19.54
C LYS A 31 34.14 -14.17 -18.73
N ARG A 32 33.62 -13.27 -17.90
CA ARG A 32 34.43 -12.40 -17.04
C ARG A 32 33.89 -12.48 -15.62
N ASN A 33 34.84 -12.35 -14.70
CA ASN A 33 34.66 -12.50 -13.27
C ASN A 33 33.45 -11.69 -12.77
N SER A 34 32.80 -12.16 -11.71
CA SER A 34 31.61 -11.55 -11.12
C SER A 34 31.74 -10.04 -10.85
N GLY A 35 32.95 -9.52 -10.59
CA GLY A 35 33.22 -8.09 -10.41
C GLY A 35 32.87 -7.21 -11.61
N THR A 36 33.22 -7.61 -12.84
CA THR A 36 32.98 -6.77 -14.03
C THR A 36 31.52 -6.70 -14.45
N LEU A 37 30.73 -7.73 -14.15
CA LEU A 37 29.29 -7.73 -14.47
C LEU A 37 28.53 -6.68 -13.65
N TYR A 38 28.95 -6.41 -12.41
CA TYR A 38 28.32 -5.41 -11.57
C TYR A 38 28.60 -3.98 -12.06
N ASP A 39 29.84 -3.70 -12.45
CA ASP A 39 30.23 -2.40 -12.99
C ASP A 39 29.49 -2.13 -14.32
N ASP A 40 29.36 -3.15 -15.17
CA ASP A 40 28.63 -3.05 -16.44
C ASP A 40 27.13 -2.74 -16.21
N GLU A 41 26.48 -3.38 -15.23
CA GLU A 41 25.07 -3.12 -14.89
C GLU A 41 24.85 -1.69 -14.37
N TYR A 42 25.75 -1.23 -13.51
CA TYR A 42 25.72 0.13 -12.99
C TYR A 42 25.87 1.17 -14.12
N LEU A 43 26.85 1.00 -15.01
CA LEU A 43 27.09 1.92 -16.12
C LEU A 43 25.90 2.00 -17.08
N ILE A 44 25.22 0.87 -17.34
CA ILE A 44 24.00 0.87 -18.16
C ILE A 44 22.88 1.67 -17.50
N LEU A 45 22.67 1.46 -16.19
CA LEU A 45 21.64 2.20 -15.44
C LEU A 45 21.96 3.69 -15.37
N GLU A 46 23.23 4.05 -15.16
CA GLU A 46 23.69 5.44 -15.15
C GLU A 46 23.50 6.12 -16.51
N GLU A 47 23.84 5.46 -17.62
CA GLU A 47 23.60 6.00 -18.97
C GLU A 47 22.10 6.18 -19.22
N LEU A 48 21.28 5.21 -18.78
CA LEU A 48 19.83 5.26 -18.95
C LEU A 48 19.18 6.37 -18.11
N GLN A 49 19.63 6.57 -16.87
CA GLN A 49 19.21 7.68 -16.01
C GLN A 49 19.59 9.03 -16.63
N LYS A 50 20.83 9.19 -17.10
CA LYS A 50 21.28 10.41 -17.78
C LYS A 50 20.40 10.72 -18.99
N PHE A 51 20.10 9.70 -19.80
CA PHE A 51 19.20 9.85 -20.94
C PHE A 51 17.79 10.26 -20.51
N ALA A 52 17.22 9.62 -19.48
CA ALA A 52 15.90 9.94 -18.95
C ALA A 52 15.80 11.40 -18.48
N ILE A 53 16.80 11.88 -17.73
CA ILE A 53 16.90 13.27 -17.27
C ILE A 53 16.99 14.24 -18.45
N GLN A 54 17.89 13.97 -19.41
CA GLN A 54 18.10 14.84 -20.57
C GLN A 54 16.85 14.98 -21.44
N GLN A 55 16.08 13.91 -21.58
CA GLN A 55 14.88 13.89 -22.41
C GLN A 55 13.59 14.19 -21.62
N GLN A 56 13.66 14.38 -20.31
CA GLN A 56 12.51 14.57 -19.43
C GLN A 56 11.47 13.44 -19.57
N LEU A 57 11.96 12.20 -19.46
CA LEU A 57 11.20 10.97 -19.58
C LEU A 57 11.23 10.19 -18.26
N GLY A 58 10.14 9.51 -17.95
CA GLY A 58 10.15 8.41 -16.99
C GLY A 58 10.71 7.15 -17.62
N VAL A 59 11.60 6.45 -16.90
CA VAL A 59 12.05 5.11 -17.29
C VAL A 59 11.81 4.14 -16.15
N LEU A 60 10.93 3.16 -16.37
CA LEU A 60 10.63 2.10 -15.42
C LEU A 60 11.36 0.83 -15.85
N ILE A 61 12.15 0.27 -14.94
CA ILE A 61 12.92 -0.95 -15.18
C ILE A 61 12.38 -2.05 -14.27
N VAL A 62 11.88 -3.13 -14.88
CA VAL A 62 11.43 -4.31 -14.13
C VAL A 62 12.62 -5.23 -13.91
N HIS A 63 12.85 -5.59 -12.65
CA HIS A 63 13.96 -6.44 -12.25
C HIS A 63 13.54 -7.45 -11.20
N HIS A 64 14.12 -8.64 -11.27
CA HIS A 64 13.76 -9.72 -10.35
C HIS A 64 14.32 -9.48 -8.94
N THR A 65 13.61 -9.94 -7.93
CA THR A 65 14.11 -10.06 -6.55
C THR A 65 14.64 -11.46 -6.28
N ARG A 66 15.56 -11.60 -5.32
CA ARG A 66 16.04 -12.89 -4.81
C ARG A 66 15.08 -13.36 -3.72
N LYS A 67 15.05 -14.67 -3.47
CA LYS A 67 14.21 -15.27 -2.43
C LYS A 67 14.70 -15.00 -1.00
N SER A 68 15.91 -14.48 -0.82
CA SER A 68 16.47 -14.16 0.49
C SER A 68 15.84 -12.87 1.02
N THR A 69 14.98 -12.98 2.03
CA THR A 69 14.38 -11.84 2.71
C THR A 69 15.33 -11.31 3.78
N ASN A 70 15.75 -10.06 3.67
CA ASN A 70 16.36 -9.34 4.79
C ASN A 70 15.25 -8.60 5.55
N PRO A 71 14.92 -8.97 6.80
CA PRO A 71 13.88 -8.30 7.58
C PRO A 71 14.21 -6.84 7.90
N ASP A 72 15.48 -6.45 7.89
CA ASP A 72 15.93 -5.09 8.24
C ASP A 72 15.89 -4.13 7.05
N ASN A 73 16.08 -4.64 5.83
CA ASN A 73 16.02 -3.85 4.61
C ASN A 73 15.45 -4.66 3.44
N ILE A 74 14.19 -4.41 3.11
CA ILE A 74 13.50 -5.08 2.00
C ILE A 74 14.20 -4.84 0.65
N PHE A 75 14.90 -3.72 0.47
CA PHE A 75 15.56 -3.39 -0.79
C PHE A 75 16.80 -4.23 -1.07
N ASP A 76 17.33 -4.93 -0.06
CA ASP A 76 18.38 -5.95 -0.26
C ASP A 76 17.87 -7.16 -1.05
N GLU A 77 16.56 -7.31 -1.24
CA GLU A 77 15.98 -8.35 -2.09
C GLU A 77 16.19 -8.09 -3.58
N ILE A 78 16.53 -6.87 -4.01
CA ILE A 78 16.80 -6.57 -5.43
C ILE A 78 17.96 -7.44 -5.92
N SER A 79 17.75 -8.24 -6.98
CA SER A 79 18.75 -9.21 -7.43
C SER A 79 19.97 -8.55 -8.08
N GLY A 80 20.99 -8.21 -7.30
CA GLY A 80 22.18 -7.57 -7.86
C GLY A 80 23.17 -7.21 -6.77
N SER A 81 24.22 -6.48 -7.15
CA SER A 81 25.07 -5.78 -6.18
C SER A 81 24.31 -4.55 -5.65
N THR A 82 24.60 -4.16 -4.40
CA THR A 82 24.18 -2.89 -3.80
C THR A 82 24.44 -1.69 -4.72
N ALA A 83 25.44 -1.78 -5.61
CA ALA A 83 25.72 -0.76 -6.62
C ALA A 83 24.51 -0.44 -7.53
N MET A 84 23.70 -1.43 -7.89
CA MET A 84 22.51 -1.22 -8.74
C MET A 84 21.43 -0.36 -8.06
N GLN A 85 21.40 -0.32 -6.72
CA GLN A 85 20.42 0.47 -5.97
C GLN A 85 20.76 1.97 -5.99
N GLY A 86 22.02 2.33 -6.22
CA GLY A 86 22.48 3.72 -6.18
C GLY A 86 22.26 4.51 -7.46
N ALA A 87 21.96 3.84 -8.59
CA ALA A 87 21.72 4.51 -9.86
C ALA A 87 20.29 5.04 -10.02
N PRO A 88 19.21 4.27 -9.77
CA PRO A 88 17.85 4.76 -9.96
C PRO A 88 17.47 5.89 -9.00
N ASP A 89 16.64 6.84 -9.46
CA ASP A 89 16.08 7.90 -8.60
C ASP A 89 15.06 7.37 -7.59
N THR A 90 14.39 6.27 -7.93
CA THR A 90 13.36 5.62 -7.11
C THR A 90 13.48 4.11 -7.23
N LEU A 91 13.39 3.44 -6.09
CA LEU A 91 13.36 1.99 -5.96
C LEU A 91 11.98 1.56 -5.48
N MET A 92 11.48 0.50 -6.10
CA MET A 92 10.18 -0.07 -5.79
C MET A 92 10.27 -1.58 -5.67
N ILE A 93 9.70 -2.15 -4.61
CA ILE A 93 9.52 -3.60 -4.46
C ILE A 93 8.05 -3.90 -4.30
N PHE A 94 7.53 -4.76 -5.18
CA PHE A 94 6.18 -5.27 -5.07
C PHE A 94 6.20 -6.68 -4.49
N LYS A 95 5.64 -6.86 -3.30
CA LYS A 95 5.39 -8.18 -2.69
C LYS A 95 3.94 -8.56 -2.83
N ARG A 96 3.72 -9.82 -3.18
CA ARG A 96 2.39 -10.43 -3.32
C ARG A 96 2.19 -11.51 -2.27
N GLU A 97 1.05 -11.47 -1.60
CA GLU A 97 0.52 -12.51 -0.72
C GLU A 97 -0.91 -12.82 -1.15
N ALA A 98 -1.10 -13.90 -1.91
CA ALA A 98 -2.38 -14.26 -2.54
C ALA A 98 -2.95 -13.13 -3.43
N ASP A 99 -4.10 -12.57 -3.05
CA ASP A 99 -4.80 -11.45 -3.69
C ASP A 99 -4.39 -10.08 -3.10
N GLN A 100 -3.50 -10.06 -2.11
CA GLN A 100 -3.00 -8.82 -1.50
C GLN A 100 -1.59 -8.49 -1.99
N GLY A 101 -1.33 -7.21 -2.14
CA GLY A 101 -0.06 -6.67 -2.62
C GLY A 101 0.45 -5.54 -1.74
N LYS A 102 1.77 -5.48 -1.53
CA LYS A 102 2.44 -4.34 -0.88
C LYS A 102 3.54 -3.82 -1.79
N LEU A 103 3.45 -2.54 -2.15
CA LEU A 103 4.48 -1.82 -2.88
C LEU A 103 5.28 -0.96 -1.90
N PHE A 104 6.54 -1.31 -1.71
CA PHE A 104 7.52 -0.57 -0.92
C PHE A 104 8.24 0.40 -1.84
N ILE A 105 8.28 1.68 -1.47
CA ILE A 105 8.87 2.76 -2.29
C ILE A 105 9.89 3.51 -1.44
N GLN A 106 11.06 3.76 -2.02
CA GLN A 106 12.05 4.71 -1.50
C GLN A 106 12.74 5.43 -2.67
N GLY A 107 13.26 6.63 -2.46
CA GLY A 107 13.98 7.33 -3.51
C GLY A 107 14.52 8.67 -3.07
N ARG A 108 15.21 9.35 -3.98
CA ARG A 108 15.81 10.67 -3.71
C ARG A 108 14.76 11.77 -3.55
N ASP A 109 13.73 11.73 -4.40
CA ASP A 109 12.72 12.78 -4.52
C ASP A 109 11.31 12.28 -4.15
N VAL A 110 11.20 11.13 -3.47
CA VAL A 110 9.93 10.55 -3.01
C VAL A 110 10.03 10.12 -1.56
N ASP A 111 8.97 10.36 -0.79
CA ASP A 111 8.89 9.87 0.58
C ASP A 111 8.86 8.34 0.61
N GLU A 112 9.60 7.78 1.55
CA GLU A 112 9.51 6.37 1.89
C GLU A 112 8.07 6.02 2.30
N GLN A 113 7.47 5.07 1.59
CA GLN A 113 6.09 4.67 1.86
C GLN A 113 5.81 3.23 1.43
N THR A 114 4.78 2.66 2.04
CA THR A 114 4.25 1.34 1.66
C THR A 114 2.80 1.50 1.26
N LEU A 115 2.49 1.13 0.02
CA LEU A 115 1.15 1.16 -0.54
C LEU A 115 0.56 -0.26 -0.56
N ALA A 116 -0.69 -0.40 -0.14
CA ALA A 116 -1.45 -1.64 -0.20
C ALA A 116 -2.25 -1.72 -1.50
N PHE A 117 -2.27 -2.91 -2.10
CA PHE A 117 -2.99 -3.21 -3.32
C PHE A 117 -3.86 -4.46 -3.13
N GLU A 118 -4.98 -4.49 -3.83
CA GLU A 118 -5.84 -5.66 -3.99
C GLU A 118 -5.79 -6.14 -5.43
N GLY A 119 -5.56 -7.43 -5.62
CA GLY A 119 -5.47 -8.08 -6.91
C GLY A 119 -6.79 -8.71 -7.29
N ASP A 120 -7.22 -8.47 -8.52
CA ASP A 120 -8.36 -9.15 -9.13
C ASP A 120 -7.84 -10.28 -10.02
N GLU A 121 -8.06 -11.52 -9.59
CA GLU A 121 -7.61 -12.71 -10.33
C GLU A 121 -8.30 -12.86 -11.70
N SER A 122 -9.50 -12.32 -11.86
CA SER A 122 -10.27 -12.44 -13.11
C SER A 122 -9.73 -11.53 -14.21
N THR A 123 -9.21 -10.35 -13.84
CA THR A 123 -8.67 -9.36 -14.77
C THR A 123 -7.14 -9.32 -14.79
N GLY A 124 -6.48 -9.84 -13.75
CA GLY A 124 -5.04 -9.73 -13.53
C GLY A 124 -4.59 -8.33 -13.13
N LEU A 125 -5.52 -7.45 -12.74
CA LEU A 125 -5.25 -6.05 -12.38
C LEU A 125 -5.06 -5.88 -10.88
N TRP A 126 -4.30 -4.84 -10.52
CA TRP A 126 -4.09 -4.42 -9.14
C TRP A 126 -4.72 -3.06 -8.89
N THR A 127 -5.48 -2.97 -7.80
CA THR A 127 -6.16 -1.74 -7.36
C THR A 127 -5.48 -1.19 -6.12
N LEU A 128 -5.10 0.09 -6.14
CA LEU A 128 -4.51 0.77 -4.99
C LEU A 128 -5.56 1.01 -3.90
N LEU A 129 -5.32 0.46 -2.69
CA LEU A 129 -6.18 0.70 -1.53
C LEU A 129 -5.76 1.93 -0.72
N GLY A 130 -4.48 2.33 -0.81
CA GLY A 130 -3.90 3.45 -0.08
C GLY A 130 -2.64 3.05 0.68
N LYS A 131 -2.26 3.80 1.72
CA LYS A 131 -1.10 3.46 2.55
C LYS A 131 -1.40 2.21 3.38
N ALA A 132 -0.49 1.24 3.37
CA ALA A 132 -0.70 -0.06 4.02
C ALA A 132 -1.02 0.07 5.53
N LYS A 133 -0.32 0.98 6.23
CA LYS A 133 -0.55 1.26 7.65
C LYS A 133 -1.97 1.78 7.94
N ASP A 134 -2.53 2.58 7.05
CA ASP A 134 -3.87 3.14 7.21
C ASP A 134 -4.95 2.07 6.99
N ILE A 135 -4.72 1.16 6.03
CA ILE A 135 -5.59 0.00 5.77
C ILE A 135 -5.54 -1.00 6.92
N GLU A 136 -4.36 -1.38 7.40
CA GLU A 136 -4.21 -2.26 8.56
C GLU A 136 -4.96 -1.66 9.76
N THR A 137 -4.71 -0.38 10.08
CA THR A 137 -5.44 0.32 11.16
C THR A 137 -6.95 0.31 10.95
N SER A 138 -7.44 0.43 9.71
CA SER A 138 -8.87 0.36 9.39
C SER A 138 -9.45 -1.04 9.62
N ASN A 139 -8.72 -2.09 9.23
CA ASN A 139 -9.13 -3.48 9.45
C ASN A 139 -9.14 -3.84 10.93
N GLU A 140 -8.10 -3.45 11.69
CA GLU A 140 -8.07 -3.64 13.14
C GLU A 140 -9.26 -2.94 13.83
N ARG A 141 -9.62 -1.72 13.37
CA ARG A 141 -10.80 -1.03 13.87
C ARG A 141 -12.09 -1.78 13.54
N LYS A 142 -12.23 -2.33 12.33
CA LYS A 142 -13.40 -3.13 11.94
C LYS A 142 -13.54 -4.37 12.82
N GLU A 143 -12.46 -5.10 13.05
CA GLU A 143 -12.44 -6.29 13.93
C GLU A 143 -12.87 -5.95 15.37
N ILE A 144 -12.31 -4.88 15.96
CA ILE A 144 -12.70 -4.44 17.30
C ILE A 144 -14.20 -4.09 17.32
N MET A 145 -14.70 -3.39 16.31
CA MET A 145 -16.11 -3.03 16.22
C MET A 145 -17.02 -4.26 16.06
N GLU A 146 -16.58 -5.30 15.36
CA GLU A 146 -17.30 -6.56 15.21
C GLU A 146 -17.35 -7.38 16.50
N VAL A 147 -16.26 -7.39 17.27
CA VAL A 147 -16.26 -7.94 18.63
C VAL A 147 -17.32 -7.25 19.48
N PHE A 148 -17.37 -5.92 19.50
CA PHE A 148 -18.41 -5.22 20.27
C PHE A 148 -19.85 -5.43 19.76
N ARG A 149 -20.04 -5.80 18.49
CA ARG A 149 -21.36 -6.17 17.96
C ARG A 149 -21.76 -7.59 18.35
N SER A 150 -20.79 -8.46 18.57
CA SER A 150 -21.00 -9.89 18.86
C SER A 150 -21.19 -10.18 20.36
N TYR A 151 -20.83 -9.23 21.22
CA TYR A 151 -20.93 -9.35 22.67
C TYR A 151 -21.81 -8.24 23.25
N ASP A 152 -22.87 -8.64 23.95
CA ASP A 152 -23.81 -7.72 24.61
C ASP A 152 -23.35 -7.35 26.05
N GLU A 153 -22.05 -7.27 26.28
CA GLU A 153 -21.47 -6.97 27.59
C GLU A 153 -20.38 -5.89 27.52
N LEU A 154 -20.09 -5.31 28.69
CA LEU A 154 -18.96 -4.39 28.85
C LEU A 154 -17.64 -5.17 28.72
N LEU A 155 -16.92 -4.97 27.63
CA LEU A 155 -15.66 -5.66 27.37
C LEU A 155 -14.46 -4.86 27.88
N SER A 156 -13.51 -5.55 28.51
CA SER A 156 -12.22 -4.98 28.88
C SER A 156 -11.21 -5.08 27.73
N PRO A 157 -10.18 -4.20 27.68
CA PRO A 157 -9.12 -4.32 26.68
C PRO A 157 -8.44 -5.70 26.69
N LYS A 158 -8.29 -6.31 27.88
CA LYS A 158 -7.74 -7.66 28.02
C LYS A 158 -8.61 -8.71 27.34
N LYS A 159 -9.93 -8.67 27.58
CA LYS A 159 -10.85 -9.64 26.97
C LYS A 159 -10.89 -9.52 25.45
N ILE A 160 -10.85 -8.30 24.91
CA ILE A 160 -10.83 -8.05 23.46
C ILE A 160 -9.51 -8.53 22.84
N ALA A 161 -8.39 -8.26 23.52
CA ALA A 161 -7.08 -8.77 23.12
C ALA A 161 -7.05 -10.30 23.09
N ASP A 162 -7.62 -10.96 24.09
CA ASP A 162 -7.73 -12.43 24.14
C ASP A 162 -8.62 -12.98 23.00
N ILE A 163 -9.72 -12.29 22.67
CA ILE A 163 -10.62 -12.70 21.56
C ILE A 163 -9.94 -12.55 20.20
N LEU A 164 -9.23 -11.44 19.97
CA LEU A 164 -8.60 -11.13 18.67
C LEU A 164 -7.18 -11.71 18.52
N GLY A 165 -6.62 -12.31 19.58
CA GLY A 165 -5.21 -12.76 19.58
C GLY A 165 -4.21 -11.62 19.45
N LYS A 166 -4.54 -10.43 19.96
CA LYS A 166 -3.73 -9.20 19.82
C LYS A 166 -3.10 -8.75 21.14
N SER A 167 -2.14 -7.84 21.09
CA SER A 167 -1.56 -7.27 22.30
C SER A 167 -2.53 -6.32 23.01
N VAL A 168 -2.60 -6.41 24.35
CA VAL A 168 -3.43 -5.53 25.18
C VAL A 168 -3.08 -4.06 24.97
N SER A 169 -1.80 -3.74 24.71
CA SER A 169 -1.34 -2.37 24.49
C SER A 169 -1.85 -1.78 23.16
N SER A 170 -1.87 -2.57 22.07
CA SER A 170 -2.42 -2.13 20.79
C SER A 170 -3.93 -1.88 20.89
N VAL A 171 -4.66 -2.85 21.44
CA VAL A 171 -6.11 -2.75 21.65
C VAL A 171 -6.46 -1.55 22.53
N SER A 172 -5.73 -1.33 23.63
CA SER A 172 -5.99 -0.20 24.54
C SER A 172 -5.82 1.16 23.87
N LYS A 173 -4.78 1.33 23.03
CA LYS A 173 -4.59 2.56 22.25
C LYS A 173 -5.74 2.77 21.28
N MET A 174 -6.20 1.71 20.61
CA MET A 174 -7.28 1.80 19.63
C MET A 174 -8.63 2.12 20.27
N LEU A 175 -8.95 1.49 21.41
CA LEU A 175 -10.15 1.80 22.20
C LEU A 175 -10.16 3.24 22.71
N TYR A 176 -9.00 3.75 23.13
CA TYR A 176 -8.87 5.15 23.53
C TYR A 176 -9.23 6.10 22.38
N VAL A 177 -8.69 5.86 21.19
CA VAL A 177 -9.00 6.68 19.99
C VAL A 177 -10.48 6.57 19.60
N LEU A 178 -11.05 5.36 19.63
CA LEU A 178 -12.45 5.08 19.27
C LEU A 178 -13.46 5.60 20.30
N SER A 179 -13.02 5.95 21.52
CA SER A 179 -13.89 6.49 22.59
C SER A 179 -13.79 8.01 22.80
N LYS A 180 -12.82 8.67 22.17
CA LYS A 180 -12.51 10.10 22.38
C LYS A 180 -13.27 11.06 21.47
N LYS A 181 -13.80 10.60 20.34
CA LYS A 181 -14.48 11.45 19.35
C LYS A 181 -15.87 11.90 19.85
N GLN A 182 -16.35 13.04 19.36
CA GLN A 182 -17.68 13.56 19.71
C GLN A 182 -18.80 12.59 19.29
N ASP A 183 -18.63 11.93 18.13
CA ASP A 183 -19.42 10.78 17.66
C ASP A 183 -18.67 9.46 17.88
N ALA A 184 -18.11 9.27 19.07
CA ALA A 184 -17.36 8.05 19.40
C ALA A 184 -18.27 6.82 19.26
N PRO A 185 -17.88 5.81 18.45
CA PRO A 185 -18.63 4.57 18.34
C PRO A 185 -18.60 3.75 19.64
N LEU A 186 -17.62 4.00 20.51
CA LEU A 186 -17.45 3.32 21.79
C LEU A 186 -17.58 4.29 22.95
N LYS A 187 -18.27 3.85 24.00
CA LYS A 187 -18.33 4.56 25.28
C LYS A 187 -17.49 3.82 26.31
N LYS A 188 -16.67 4.57 27.05
CA LYS A 188 -15.90 4.06 28.18
C LYS A 188 -16.74 4.12 29.45
N PHE A 189 -16.73 3.03 30.22
CA PHE A 189 -17.42 2.87 31.49
C PHE A 189 -16.43 2.77 32.65
N GLU A 190 -16.95 2.72 33.88
CA GLU A 190 -16.16 2.50 35.09
C GLU A 190 -15.32 1.21 34.99
N TYR A 191 -14.18 1.19 35.69
CA TYR A 191 -13.19 0.10 35.65
C TYR A 191 -12.50 -0.13 34.28
N GLY A 192 -12.62 0.82 33.35
CA GLY A 192 -11.89 0.78 32.08
C GLY A 192 -12.46 -0.20 31.04
N LYS A 193 -13.74 -0.53 31.16
CA LYS A 193 -14.49 -1.32 30.18
C LYS A 193 -15.13 -0.43 29.11
N TYR A 194 -15.45 -1.01 27.96
CA TYR A 194 -16.01 -0.32 26.80
C TYR A 194 -17.24 -1.04 26.26
N GLN A 195 -18.09 -0.34 25.52
CA GLN A 195 -19.23 -0.90 24.77
C GLN A 195 -19.62 0.05 23.63
N LEU A 196 -20.41 -0.42 22.65
CA LEU A 196 -20.98 0.44 21.61
C LEU A 196 -21.85 1.55 22.21
N ALA A 197 -21.68 2.77 21.71
CA ALA A 197 -22.46 3.92 22.15
C ALA A 197 -23.97 3.79 21.87
N THR A 198 -24.37 2.92 20.93
CA THR A 198 -25.78 2.65 20.56
C THR A 198 -26.48 1.64 21.46
N PHE A 199 -25.78 0.99 22.40
CA PHE A 199 -26.40 0.08 23.37
C PHE A 199 -27.06 0.86 24.52
N GLY A 200 -28.20 1.47 24.20
CA GLY A 200 -29.16 1.96 25.20
C GLY A 200 -30.11 0.84 25.59
N GLY A 201 -29.74 0.05 26.61
CA GLY A 201 -30.67 -0.87 27.25
C GLY A 201 -31.92 -0.14 27.73
N LYS A 202 -33.08 -0.80 27.62
CA LYS A 202 -34.39 -0.37 28.12
C LYS A 202 -34.25 0.23 29.52
N SER A 203 -34.31 1.56 29.61
CA SER A 203 -34.47 2.25 30.89
C SER A 203 -35.92 2.09 31.35
N GLY A 204 -36.07 1.68 32.61
CA GLY A 204 -37.34 1.70 33.31
C GLY A 204 -38.00 3.07 33.22
N LYS A 205 -39.32 3.06 33.13
CA LYS A 205 -40.20 4.23 33.07
C LYS A 205 -39.83 5.29 34.12
N SER A 206 -39.58 6.52 33.67
CA SER A 206 -40.02 7.73 34.39
C SER A 206 -40.16 8.94 33.45
N GLY A 207 -41.34 9.56 33.49
CA GLY A 207 -41.53 11.02 33.38
C GLY A 207 -41.32 11.76 32.05
N LYS A 208 -42.44 11.98 31.33
CA LYS A 208 -42.81 13.13 30.45
C LYS A 208 -41.77 14.26 30.19
N SER A 209 -41.55 14.61 28.92
CA SER A 209 -42.19 15.74 28.20
C SER A 209 -41.37 16.24 26.99
N GLY A 210 -42.05 16.71 25.91
CA GLY A 210 -41.54 17.77 25.01
C GLY A 210 -40.94 17.38 23.63
N LYS A 211 -41.78 17.49 22.59
CA LYS A 211 -41.56 17.97 21.18
C LYS A 211 -40.15 18.52 20.83
N THR A 212 -39.48 18.37 19.66
CA THR A 212 -39.77 18.40 18.19
C THR A 212 -38.38 18.30 17.50
N GLY A 213 -38.05 17.58 16.40
CA GLY A 213 -38.40 17.76 14.98
C GLY A 213 -37.19 17.56 14.02
N LYS A 214 -37.43 16.87 12.86
CA LYS A 214 -36.76 16.90 11.51
C LYS A 214 -35.27 16.46 11.35
N SER A 215 -34.97 15.30 10.74
CA SER A 215 -34.65 15.01 9.30
C SER A 215 -33.58 15.96 8.70
N GLY A 216 -32.40 15.57 8.17
CA GLY A 216 -31.91 14.37 7.49
C GLY A 216 -31.30 14.83 6.16
N LYS A 217 -30.02 14.54 5.85
CA LYS A 217 -29.41 14.59 4.49
C LYS A 217 -28.15 13.72 4.39
N THR A 218 -28.18 12.79 3.44
CA THR A 218 -27.06 12.01 2.89
C THR A 218 -26.32 12.82 1.82
N TYR A 219 -25.03 12.55 1.61
CA TYR A 219 -24.28 13.03 0.46
C TYR A 219 -23.50 11.87 -0.17
N ASP A 220 -23.96 11.45 -1.35
CA ASP A 220 -23.22 10.65 -2.32
C ASP A 220 -22.42 11.58 -3.23
N TYR A 221 -21.17 11.24 -3.55
CA TYR A 221 -20.51 11.76 -4.74
C TYR A 221 -19.42 10.80 -5.24
N MET A 222 -19.63 10.22 -6.41
CA MET A 222 -18.61 9.63 -7.29
C MET A 222 -18.97 10.06 -8.71
N PRO A 223 -18.10 10.78 -9.44
CA PRO A 223 -18.26 10.95 -10.88
C PRO A 223 -17.71 9.72 -11.61
N SER A 224 -18.58 9.09 -12.38
CA SER A 224 -18.21 8.27 -13.54
C SER A 224 -17.58 9.17 -14.60
N ASP A 225 -16.52 8.70 -15.25
CA ASP A 225 -16.21 8.88 -16.68
C ASP A 225 -14.69 8.86 -16.90
N LEU A 226 -14.13 7.68 -17.15
CA LEU A 226 -12.88 7.54 -17.89
C LEU A 226 -13.02 6.39 -18.90
N ASP A 227 -13.01 6.81 -20.15
CA ASP A 227 -13.10 6.04 -21.39
C ASP A 227 -11.94 5.04 -21.53
N ASN A 228 -12.26 3.83 -21.97
CA ASN A 228 -11.39 2.67 -21.91
C ASN A 228 -11.06 2.20 -23.32
N SER A 229 -9.98 2.72 -23.90
CA SER A 229 -9.47 2.26 -25.20
C SER A 229 -7.96 2.00 -25.14
N TYR A 230 -7.56 0.86 -24.56
CA TYR A 230 -6.19 0.33 -24.68
C TYR A 230 -6.16 -0.82 -25.69
N HIS A 231 -5.52 -0.56 -26.84
CA HIS A 231 -5.14 -1.60 -27.80
C HIS A 231 -3.84 -2.26 -27.33
N SER A 232 -3.93 -3.52 -26.89
CA SER A 232 -2.76 -4.35 -26.61
C SER A 232 -2.32 -5.07 -27.88
N TYR A 233 -1.09 -4.81 -28.34
CA TYR A 233 -0.40 -5.70 -29.25
C TYR A 233 0.29 -6.77 -28.40
N ARG A 234 -0.24 -8.00 -28.46
CA ARG A 234 0.34 -9.19 -27.84
C ARG A 234 1.45 -9.75 -28.74
N CYS A 235 2.60 -10.07 -28.13
CA CYS A 235 3.55 -11.08 -28.60
C CYS A 235 3.63 -12.17 -27.53
#